data_AF-A0A2M7RET0-F1
#
_entry.id   AF-A0A2M7RET0-F1
#
_cell.length_a   1.000
_cell.length_b   1.000
_cell.length_c   1.000
_cell.angle_alpha   90.00
_cell.angle_beta   90.00
_cell.angle_gamma   90.00
#
_symmetry.space_group_name_H-M   'P 1'
#
loop_
_entity.id
_entity.type
_entity.pdbx_description
1 polymer ?
#
loop_
_entity_poly.entity_id
_entity_poly.type
_entity_poly.pdbx_seq_one_letter_code
_entity_poly.pdbx_strand_id
1 'polypeptide(L)'
;KSRGFTIMELIVSIGVFMSLFLMVTVNFRTAESSNDLRLETQKIASDIRKLQTLALTGSTYNYNGTSTEMGIGGFGVKFSNGSTTYAIYSDTAMNYGVLDQDDVLLESVTLASDFSNILITTEGSDADAYLTFLPRSSMITFKTIIGESIVDLSAQVLRLEIYHNKVANKKGVIEITPISGQVNFYLE
;
A
#
# COMPACT_ATOMS: atom_id res chain seq x y z
N LYS A 1 -29.02 -37.88 46.38
CA LYS A 1 -30.02 -37.68 45.30
C LYS A 1 -29.39 -36.84 44.21
N SER A 2 -28.91 -37.47 43.14
CA SER A 2 -28.49 -36.80 41.92
C SER A 2 -29.76 -36.49 41.11
N ARG A 3 -30.16 -35.22 41.04
CA ARG A 3 -31.17 -34.78 40.06
C ARG A 3 -30.47 -34.78 38.71
N GLY A 4 -30.88 -35.70 37.83
CA GLY A 4 -30.39 -35.77 36.46
C GLY A 4 -30.77 -34.52 35.69
N PHE A 5 -29.91 -34.16 34.73
CA PHE A 5 -30.11 -33.04 33.82
C PHE A 5 -31.39 -33.26 33.00
N THR A 6 -32.26 -32.27 32.93
CA THR A 6 -33.49 -32.39 32.15
C THR A 6 -33.20 -32.20 30.66
N ILE A 7 -33.97 -32.87 29.80
CA ILE A 7 -33.85 -32.71 28.33
C ILE A 7 -34.04 -31.25 27.92
N MET A 8 -34.91 -30.51 28.63
CA MET A 8 -35.13 -29.09 28.38
C MET A 8 -33.89 -28.25 28.68
N GLU A 9 -33.19 -28.50 29.79
CA GLU A 9 -31.93 -27.79 30.12
C GLU A 9 -30.83 -28.07 29.07
N LEU A 10 -30.82 -29.26 28.47
CA LEU A 10 -29.89 -29.61 27.39
C LEU A 10 -30.16 -28.79 26.13
N ILE A 11 -31.42 -28.66 25.73
CA ILE A 11 -31.80 -27.89 24.55
C ILE A 11 -31.47 -26.41 24.74
N VAL A 12 -31.77 -25.85 25.92
CA VAL A 12 -31.47 -24.45 26.23
C VAL A 12 -29.96 -24.21 26.20
N SER A 13 -29.16 -25.12 26.79
CA SER A 13 -27.71 -25.01 26.80
C SER A 13 -27.12 -25.04 25.39
N ILE A 14 -27.58 -25.96 24.54
CA ILE A 14 -27.15 -26.03 23.14
C ILE A 14 -27.48 -24.73 22.40
N GLY A 15 -28.67 -24.17 22.64
CA GLY A 15 -29.05 -22.88 22.05
C GLY A 15 -28.11 -21.74 22.43
N VAL A 16 -27.71 -21.66 23.71
CA VAL A 16 -26.74 -20.67 24.18
C VAL A 16 -25.35 -20.91 23.58
N PHE A 17 -24.90 -22.16 23.48
CA PHE A 17 -23.62 -22.48 22.85
C PHE A 17 -23.60 -22.11 21.37
N MET A 18 -24.67 -22.39 20.63
CA MET A 18 -24.75 -22.02 19.22
C MET A 18 -24.74 -20.50 19.02
N SER A 19 -25.44 -19.74 19.86
CA SER A 19 -25.45 -18.27 19.72
C SER A 19 -24.08 -17.66 19.99
N LEU A 20 -23.39 -18.13 21.03
CA LEU A 20 -22.02 -17.70 21.33
C LEU A 20 -21.05 -18.08 20.21
N PHE A 21 -21.16 -19.29 19.66
CA PHE A 21 -20.32 -19.74 18.57
C PHE A 21 -20.49 -18.85 17.33
N LEU A 22 -21.74 -18.53 16.96
CA LEU A 22 -22.02 -17.64 15.83
C LEU A 22 -21.42 -16.25 16.03
N MET A 23 -21.52 -15.67 17.23
CA MET A 23 -20.92 -14.36 17.53
C MET A 23 -19.39 -14.39 17.37
N VAL A 24 -18.73 -15.44 17.86
CA VAL A 24 -17.27 -15.60 17.75
C VAL A 24 -16.84 -15.75 16.29
N THR A 25 -17.54 -16.58 15.51
CA THR A 25 -17.20 -16.81 14.09
C THR A 25 -17.35 -15.54 13.24
N VAL A 26 -18.39 -14.73 13.48
CA VAL A 26 -18.58 -13.46 12.75
C VAL A 26 -17.43 -12.50 13.05
N ASN A 27 -17.05 -12.34 14.31
CA ASN A 27 -15.94 -11.47 14.71
C ASN A 27 -14.59 -11.92 14.14
N PHE A 28 -14.35 -13.23 14.05
CA PHE A 28 -13.10 -13.78 13.53
C PHE A 28 -12.86 -13.37 12.07
N ARG A 29 -13.89 -13.44 11.21
CA ARG A 29 -13.77 -13.06 9.79
C ARG A 29 -13.45 -11.57 9.60
N THR A 30 -14.03 -10.70 10.43
CA THR A 30 -13.74 -9.26 10.39
C THR A 30 -12.30 -8.97 10.82
N ALA A 31 -11.79 -9.70 11.81
CA ALA A 31 -10.40 -9.55 12.26
C ALA A 31 -9.39 -9.99 11.18
N GLU A 32 -9.68 -11.09 10.50
CA GLU A 32 -8.85 -11.61 9.40
C GLU A 32 -8.72 -10.59 8.26
N SER A 33 -9.83 -10.07 7.72
CA SER A 33 -9.77 -9.08 6.64
C SER A 33 -9.10 -7.76 7.05
N SER A 34 -9.22 -7.36 8.32
CA SER A 34 -8.49 -6.18 8.84
C SER A 34 -6.98 -6.44 8.95
N ASN A 35 -6.58 -7.68 9.22
CA ASN A 35 -5.18 -8.08 9.24
C ASN A 35 -4.60 -8.12 7.83
N ASP A 36 -5.35 -8.64 6.86
CA ASP A 36 -4.96 -8.65 5.45
C ASP A 36 -4.71 -7.23 4.92
N LEU A 37 -5.63 -6.30 5.20
CA LEU A 37 -5.46 -4.87 4.87
C LEU A 37 -4.17 -4.29 5.47
N ARG A 38 -3.87 -4.62 6.73
CA ARG A 38 -2.64 -4.16 7.39
C ARG A 38 -1.39 -4.74 6.74
N LEU A 39 -1.39 -6.03 6.43
CA LEU A 39 -0.25 -6.71 5.81
C LEU A 39 0.05 -6.15 4.42
N GLU A 40 -0.97 -5.91 3.61
CA GLU A 40 -0.76 -5.36 2.27
C GLU A 40 -0.31 -3.88 2.33
N THR A 41 -0.87 -3.10 3.25
CA THR A 41 -0.42 -1.72 3.51
C THR A 41 1.06 -1.70 3.94
N GLN A 42 1.45 -2.62 4.84
CA GLN A 42 2.82 -2.76 5.29
C GLN A 42 3.76 -3.21 4.16
N LYS A 43 3.30 -4.08 3.26
CA LYS A 43 4.05 -4.53 2.09
C LYS A 43 4.37 -3.37 1.15
N ILE A 44 3.39 -2.55 0.79
CA ILE A 44 3.62 -1.34 -0.02
C ILE A 44 4.62 -0.40 0.69
N ALA A 45 4.43 -0.13 1.98
CA ALA A 45 5.36 0.70 2.74
C ALA A 45 6.78 0.10 2.79
N SER A 46 6.91 -1.23 2.81
CA SER A 46 8.19 -1.94 2.76
C SER A 46 8.86 -1.79 1.40
N ASP A 47 8.11 -1.88 0.31
CA ASP A 47 8.64 -1.70 -1.05
C ASP A 47 9.15 -0.26 -1.25
N ILE A 48 8.39 0.72 -0.78
CA ILE A 48 8.80 2.14 -0.79
C ILE A 48 10.12 2.34 -0.04
N ARG A 49 10.24 1.80 1.18
CA ARG A 49 11.49 1.88 1.97
C ARG A 49 12.65 1.11 1.34
N LYS A 50 12.37 -0.01 0.68
CA LYS A 50 13.37 -0.78 -0.08
C LYS A 50 13.93 0.09 -1.20
N LEU A 51 13.07 0.74 -1.99
CA LEU A 51 13.50 1.61 -3.09
C LEU A 51 14.29 2.82 -2.58
N GLN A 52 13.84 3.45 -1.49
CA GLN A 52 14.60 4.50 -0.81
C GLN A 52 16.00 4.03 -0.42
N THR A 53 16.13 2.84 0.15
CA THR A 53 17.42 2.26 0.55
C THR A 53 18.31 1.98 -0.65
N LEU A 54 17.74 1.45 -1.75
CA LEU A 54 18.47 1.20 -2.99
C LEU A 54 18.96 2.50 -3.62
N ALA A 55 18.13 3.54 -3.66
CA ALA A 55 18.50 4.86 -4.18
C ALA A 55 19.60 5.54 -3.34
N LEU A 56 19.51 5.43 -2.01
CA LEU A 56 20.53 5.95 -1.09
C LEU A 56 21.88 5.24 -1.24
N THR A 57 21.86 3.92 -1.41
CA THR A 57 23.08 3.10 -1.54
C THR A 57 23.63 3.06 -2.96
N GLY A 58 22.83 3.46 -3.96
CA GLY A 58 23.16 3.28 -5.37
C GLY A 58 23.27 1.81 -5.76
N SER A 59 22.51 0.93 -5.09
CA SER A 59 22.53 -0.50 -5.33
C SER A 59 21.64 -0.87 -6.53
N THR A 60 21.81 -2.09 -7.05
CA THR A 60 21.05 -2.61 -8.19
C THR A 60 19.70 -3.18 -7.75
N TYR A 61 18.66 -2.96 -8.54
CA TYR A 61 17.38 -3.64 -8.36
C TYR A 61 17.43 -5.03 -8.97
N ASN A 62 17.13 -6.07 -8.20
CA ASN A 62 17.09 -7.45 -8.69
C ASN A 62 15.65 -7.93 -8.80
N TYR A 63 15.22 -8.28 -10.01
CA TYR A 63 13.88 -8.82 -10.28
C TYR A 63 13.92 -9.91 -11.35
N ASN A 64 13.29 -11.06 -11.07
CA ASN A 64 13.26 -12.23 -11.95
C ASN A 64 14.63 -12.67 -12.51
N GLY A 65 15.69 -12.51 -11.72
CA GLY A 65 17.05 -12.87 -12.11
C GLY A 65 17.78 -11.81 -12.96
N THR A 66 17.13 -10.70 -13.27
CA THR A 66 17.73 -9.53 -13.93
C THR A 66 18.13 -8.50 -12.87
N SER A 67 19.39 -8.07 -12.92
CA SER A 67 19.90 -6.96 -12.13
C SER A 67 19.86 -5.70 -12.98
N THR A 68 19.11 -4.70 -12.54
CA THR A 68 19.04 -3.38 -13.19
C THR A 68 19.75 -2.35 -12.34
N GLU A 69 20.64 -1.60 -12.96
CA GLU A 69 21.32 -0.49 -12.29
C GLU A 69 20.36 0.67 -12.02
N MET A 70 20.69 1.44 -11.00
CA MET A 70 19.98 2.67 -10.69
C MET A 70 20.22 3.69 -11.81
N GLY A 71 19.13 4.24 -12.36
CA GLY A 71 19.20 5.32 -13.34
C GLY A 71 19.65 6.65 -12.72
N ILE A 72 19.90 7.65 -13.57
CA ILE A 72 20.41 8.96 -13.14
C ILE A 72 19.39 9.70 -12.26
N GLY A 73 18.09 9.49 -12.50
CA GLY A 73 17.01 10.02 -11.68
C GLY A 73 16.68 9.18 -10.44
N GLY A 74 17.24 7.97 -10.33
CA GLY A 74 17.08 7.08 -9.19
C GLY A 74 16.02 6.00 -9.39
N PHE A 75 15.37 5.59 -8.31
CA PHE A 75 14.27 4.62 -8.35
C PHE A 75 12.95 5.29 -8.02
N GLY A 76 11.88 4.86 -8.65
CA GLY A 76 10.55 5.41 -8.38
C GLY A 76 9.44 4.38 -8.33
N VAL A 77 8.31 4.84 -7.80
CA VAL A 77 7.03 4.14 -7.82
C VAL A 77 5.99 5.03 -8.47
N LYS A 78 5.29 4.49 -9.46
CA LYS A 78 4.09 5.07 -10.03
C LYS A 78 2.87 4.39 -9.41
N PHE A 79 2.01 5.18 -8.79
CA PHE A 79 0.68 4.78 -8.36
C PHE A 79 -0.34 5.34 -9.34
N SER A 80 -1.21 4.48 -9.88
CA SER A 80 -2.33 4.95 -10.69
C SER A 80 -3.57 5.10 -9.83
N ASN A 81 -4.21 6.27 -9.87
CA ASN A 81 -5.35 6.54 -9.00
C ASN A 81 -6.51 5.61 -9.34
N GLY A 82 -7.09 4.96 -8.31
CA GLY A 82 -8.15 3.98 -8.49
C GLY A 82 -7.68 2.60 -8.97
N SER A 83 -6.37 2.40 -9.20
CA SER A 83 -5.82 1.11 -9.60
C SER A 83 -5.55 0.19 -8.41
N THR A 84 -5.48 -1.12 -8.68
CA THR A 84 -4.95 -2.14 -7.75
C THR A 84 -3.50 -2.51 -8.07
N THR A 85 -2.86 -1.76 -8.97
CA THR A 85 -1.49 -1.98 -9.38
C THR A 85 -0.65 -0.72 -9.19
N TYR A 86 0.62 -0.93 -8.83
CA TYR A 86 1.64 0.11 -8.85
C TYR A 86 2.88 -0.41 -9.58
N ALA A 87 3.58 0.50 -10.24
CA ALA A 87 4.74 0.20 -11.05
C ALA A 87 6.01 0.74 -10.39
N ILE A 88 7.01 -0.12 -10.24
CA ILE A 88 8.35 0.23 -9.80
C ILE A 88 9.21 0.44 -11.05
N TYR A 89 9.96 1.53 -11.08
CA TYR A 89 10.78 1.90 -12.23
C TYR A 89 12.15 2.46 -11.83
N SER A 90 13.08 2.42 -12.78
CA SER A 90 14.37 3.11 -12.74
C SER A 90 14.27 4.34 -13.63
N ASP A 91 14.43 5.53 -13.05
CA ASP A 91 14.42 6.80 -13.76
C ASP A 91 15.78 6.99 -14.42
N THR A 92 15.86 6.71 -15.73
CA THR A 92 17.13 6.78 -16.47
C THR A 92 17.37 8.15 -17.07
N ALA A 93 16.31 8.96 -17.16
CA ALA A 93 16.37 10.32 -17.63
C ALA A 93 16.86 11.29 -16.53
N MET A 94 17.12 12.54 -16.93
CA MET A 94 17.29 13.66 -15.98
C MET A 94 15.98 14.43 -15.80
N ASN A 95 14.83 13.78 -16.02
CA ASN A 95 13.50 14.35 -15.84
C ASN A 95 13.06 14.30 -14.35
N TYR A 96 13.78 13.53 -13.52
CA TYR A 96 13.67 13.42 -12.08
C TYR A 96 12.23 13.27 -11.61
N GLY A 97 11.53 12.25 -12.10
CA GLY A 97 10.39 11.72 -11.36
C GLY A 97 9.05 11.69 -12.06
N VAL A 98 9.02 11.37 -13.35
CA VAL A 98 7.81 10.82 -14.00
C VAL A 98 8.26 9.66 -14.88
N LEU A 99 7.64 8.49 -14.71
CA LEU A 99 7.88 7.33 -15.58
C LEU A 99 7.48 7.68 -17.01
N ASP A 100 8.45 7.68 -17.92
CA ASP A 100 8.24 7.90 -19.36
C ASP A 100 8.81 6.77 -20.23
N GLN A 101 9.02 7.02 -21.53
CA GLN A 101 9.49 6.01 -22.49
C GLN A 101 10.98 5.71 -22.38
N ASP A 102 11.76 6.63 -21.81
CA ASP A 102 13.20 6.46 -21.61
C ASP A 102 13.49 5.67 -20.32
N ASP A 103 12.50 5.58 -19.42
CA ASP A 103 12.64 4.88 -18.16
C ASP A 103 12.46 3.36 -18.26
N VAL A 104 13.06 2.66 -17.31
CA VAL A 104 12.99 1.19 -17.25
C VAL A 104 11.94 0.78 -16.23
N LEU A 105 10.83 0.21 -16.71
CA LEU A 105 9.88 -0.49 -15.85
C LEU A 105 10.54 -1.75 -15.26
N LEU A 106 10.68 -1.80 -13.94
CA LEU A 106 11.34 -2.89 -13.22
C LEU A 106 10.37 -3.98 -12.83
N GLU A 107 9.25 -3.58 -12.23
CA GLU A 107 8.27 -4.49 -11.66
C GLU A 107 6.89 -3.82 -11.65
N SER A 108 5.84 -4.60 -11.89
CA SER A 108 4.45 -4.18 -11.68
C SER A 108 3.87 -5.04 -10.57
N VAL A 109 3.57 -4.44 -9.43
CA VAL A 109 3.02 -5.15 -8.27
C VAL A 109 1.52 -4.98 -8.26
N THR A 110 0.80 -6.10 -8.17
CA THR A 110 -0.66 -6.13 -8.06
C THR A 110 -1.04 -6.49 -6.63
N LEU A 111 -2.00 -5.73 -6.06
CA LEU A 111 -2.57 -6.04 -4.75
C LEU A 111 -3.32 -7.39 -4.81
N ALA A 112 -3.53 -8.00 -3.64
CA ALA A 112 -4.36 -9.21 -3.57
C ALA A 112 -5.79 -8.94 -4.09
N SER A 113 -6.47 -9.98 -4.56
CA SER A 113 -7.79 -9.87 -5.21
C SER A 113 -8.90 -9.28 -4.33
N ASP A 114 -8.72 -9.29 -3.01
CA ASP A 114 -9.67 -8.74 -2.05
C ASP A 114 -9.57 -7.21 -1.88
N PHE A 115 -8.63 -6.55 -2.57
CA PHE A 115 -8.46 -5.11 -2.57
C PHE A 115 -9.19 -4.45 -3.74
N SER A 116 -9.77 -3.28 -3.50
CA SER A 116 -10.59 -2.58 -4.51
C SER A 116 -9.79 -1.56 -5.30
N ASN A 117 -8.98 -0.75 -4.61
CA ASN A 117 -8.28 0.38 -5.20
C ASN A 117 -7.27 1.01 -4.23
N ILE A 118 -6.27 1.66 -4.82
CA ILE A 118 -5.38 2.62 -4.18
C ILE A 118 -5.87 4.01 -4.58
N LEU A 119 -6.26 4.84 -3.61
CA LEU A 119 -6.54 6.25 -3.84
C LEU A 119 -5.37 7.09 -3.38
N ILE A 120 -5.05 8.08 -4.19
CA ILE A 120 -4.04 9.08 -3.87
C ILE A 120 -4.79 10.32 -3.41
N THR A 121 -4.62 10.69 -2.15
CA THR A 121 -5.19 11.95 -1.65
C THR A 121 -4.09 12.99 -1.62
N THR A 122 -4.18 13.96 -2.54
CA THR A 122 -3.36 15.17 -2.53
C THR A 122 -4.25 16.40 -2.65
N GLU A 123 -3.78 17.55 -2.19
CA GLU A 123 -4.47 18.80 -2.44
C GLU A 123 -4.44 19.11 -3.94
N GLY A 124 -5.46 18.65 -4.68
CA GLY A 124 -5.76 19.17 -6.02
C GLY A 124 -6.01 18.18 -7.15
N SER A 125 -5.92 16.85 -6.99
CA SER A 125 -6.28 15.94 -8.11
C SER A 125 -6.46 14.46 -7.78
N ASP A 126 -7.44 13.85 -8.47
CA ASP A 126 -7.60 12.40 -8.69
C ASP A 126 -6.61 11.88 -9.77
N ALA A 127 -5.32 12.20 -9.64
CA ALA A 127 -4.32 11.88 -10.67
C ALA A 127 -3.31 10.82 -10.24
N ASP A 128 -2.67 10.21 -11.24
CA ASP A 128 -1.52 9.32 -11.05
C ASP A 128 -0.41 10.04 -10.26
N ALA A 129 0.22 9.32 -9.35
CA ALA A 129 1.28 9.79 -8.47
C ALA A 129 2.60 9.12 -8.82
N TYR A 130 3.67 9.91 -8.81
CA TYR A 130 5.02 9.49 -9.08
C TYR A 130 5.87 9.87 -7.88
N LEU A 131 6.40 8.85 -7.21
CA LEU A 131 7.28 8.99 -6.07
C LEU A 131 8.68 8.54 -6.49
N THR A 132 9.66 9.43 -6.48
CA THR A 132 11.02 9.14 -6.98
C THR A 132 12.06 9.47 -5.94
N PHE A 133 12.91 8.50 -5.65
CA PHE A 133 14.00 8.60 -4.68
C PHE A 133 15.28 8.98 -5.39
N LEU A 134 15.80 10.16 -5.06
CA LEU A 134 16.99 10.68 -5.72
C LEU A 134 18.24 9.90 -5.28
N PRO A 135 19.19 9.63 -6.20
CA PRO A 135 20.44 8.95 -5.89
C PRO A 135 21.22 9.63 -4.77
N ARG A 136 21.65 8.86 -3.77
CA ARG A 136 22.51 9.33 -2.66
C ARG A 136 21.95 10.55 -1.91
N SER A 137 20.63 10.74 -1.94
CA SER A 137 19.94 11.85 -1.29
C SER A 137 18.74 11.34 -0.49
N SER A 138 18.44 11.98 0.64
CA SER A 138 17.22 11.72 1.40
C SER A 138 15.98 12.39 0.80
N MET A 139 16.17 13.23 -0.21
CA MET A 139 15.09 13.93 -0.89
C MET A 139 14.29 12.98 -1.76
N ILE A 140 12.98 13.10 -1.65
CA ILE A 140 12.03 12.39 -2.51
C ILE A 140 11.34 13.42 -3.39
N THR A 141 11.29 13.14 -4.69
CA THR A 141 10.46 13.88 -5.62
C THR A 141 9.05 13.30 -5.62
N PHE A 142 8.04 14.14 -5.43
CA PHE A 142 6.66 13.74 -5.56
C PHE A 142 5.99 14.56 -6.66
N LYS A 143 5.57 13.89 -7.73
CA LYS A 143 4.95 14.51 -8.90
C LYS A 143 3.61 13.86 -9.21
N THR A 144 2.71 14.64 -9.79
CA THR A 144 1.44 14.15 -10.34
C THR A 144 1.19 14.77 -11.71
N ILE A 145 0.34 14.13 -12.52
CA ILE A 145 -0.01 14.63 -13.85
C ILE A 145 -1.47 15.07 -13.83
N ILE A 146 -1.71 16.37 -13.97
CA ILE A 146 -3.06 16.95 -14.06
C ILE A 146 -3.26 17.45 -15.49
N GLY A 147 -4.09 16.75 -16.26
CA GLY A 147 -4.22 16.98 -17.70
C GLY A 147 -2.89 16.67 -18.41
N GLU A 148 -2.27 17.68 -19.02
CA GLU A 148 -0.96 17.57 -19.69
C GLU A 148 0.19 18.17 -18.86
N SER A 149 -0.08 18.66 -17.65
CA SER A 149 0.91 19.35 -16.81
C SER A 149 1.43 18.45 -15.70
N ILE A 150 2.75 18.42 -15.54
CA ILE A 150 3.42 17.81 -14.38
C ILE A 150 3.39 18.83 -13.25
N VAL A 151 2.83 18.44 -12.11
CA VAL A 151 2.78 19.24 -10.89
C VAL A 151 3.70 18.62 -9.86
N ASP A 152 4.64 19.42 -9.36
CA ASP A 152 5.55 19.04 -8.28
C ASP A 152 4.90 19.33 -6.92
N LEU A 153 4.77 18.28 -6.12
CA LEU A 153 4.16 18.25 -4.81
C LEU A 153 5.18 17.84 -3.73
N SER A 154 6.49 17.90 -4.00
CA SER A 154 7.56 17.54 -3.04
C SER A 154 7.56 18.33 -1.73
N ALA A 155 6.83 19.44 -1.64
CA ALA A 155 6.64 20.17 -0.39
C ALA A 155 5.50 19.63 0.49
N GLN A 156 4.68 18.71 -0.02
CA GLN A 156 3.47 18.20 0.63
C GLN A 156 3.64 16.78 1.14
N VAL A 157 2.86 16.40 2.16
CA VAL A 157 2.76 15.00 2.60
C VAL A 157 1.92 14.24 1.60
N LEU A 158 2.48 13.17 1.03
CA LEU A 158 1.72 12.24 0.20
C LEU A 158 0.95 11.28 1.10
N ARG A 159 -0.36 11.17 0.88
CA ARG A 159 -1.23 10.20 1.54
C ARG A 159 -1.79 9.22 0.51
N LEU A 160 -1.46 7.94 0.69
CA LEU A 160 -2.03 6.83 -0.06
C LEU A 160 -3.06 6.13 0.81
N GLU A 161 -4.24 5.90 0.25
CA GLU A 161 -5.35 5.21 0.89
C GLU A 161 -5.64 3.91 0.17
N ILE A 162 -5.65 2.80 0.90
CA ILE A 162 -5.80 1.46 0.37
C ILE A 162 -7.12 0.89 0.88
N TYR A 163 -7.95 0.42 -0.03
CA TYR A 163 -9.28 -0.09 0.28
C TYR A 163 -9.39 -1.59 0.07
N HIS A 164 -10.14 -2.23 0.96
CA HIS A 164 -10.38 -3.67 0.97
C HIS A 164 -11.87 -3.96 0.83
N ASN A 165 -12.25 -4.81 -0.13
CA ASN A 165 -13.64 -5.10 -0.48
C ASN A 165 -14.47 -5.62 0.71
N LYS A 166 -13.83 -6.35 1.63
CA LYS A 166 -14.49 -6.93 2.82
C LYS A 166 -14.44 -6.04 4.07
N VAL A 167 -13.73 -4.90 4.03
CA VAL A 167 -13.56 -4.01 5.19
C VAL A 167 -14.05 -2.61 4.82
N ALA A 168 -15.36 -2.39 4.91
CA ALA A 168 -15.98 -1.13 4.50
C ALA A 168 -15.65 0.07 5.42
N ASN A 169 -15.33 -0.19 6.69
CA ASN A 169 -15.16 0.85 7.71
C ASN A 169 -13.70 1.10 8.09
N LYS A 170 -12.74 0.53 7.34
CA LYS A 170 -11.33 0.81 7.56
C LYS A 170 -10.60 0.94 6.24
N LYS A 171 -9.56 1.76 6.22
CA LYS A 171 -8.62 1.89 5.12
C LYS A 171 -7.19 1.79 5.63
N GLY A 172 -6.31 1.28 4.77
CA GLY A 172 -4.87 1.33 4.99
C GLY A 172 -4.38 2.71 4.58
N VAL A 173 -3.61 3.38 5.43
CA VAL A 173 -3.07 4.70 5.13
C VAL A 173 -1.55 4.62 5.13
N ILE A 174 -0.92 5.17 4.09
CA ILE A 174 0.54 5.37 4.02
C ILE A 174 0.79 6.87 3.84
N GLU A 175 1.56 7.44 4.76
CA GLU A 175 1.98 8.84 4.70
C GLU A 175 3.48 8.92 4.43
N ILE A 176 3.83 9.73 3.44
CA ILE A 176 5.21 9.92 3.01
C ILE A 176 5.53 11.40 3.09
N THR A 177 6.55 11.74 3.88
CA THR A 177 7.03 13.12 4.01
C THR A 177 8.27 13.29 3.13
N PRO A 178 8.20 13.99 1.98
CA PRO A 178 9.27 13.96 0.99
C PRO A 178 10.60 14.56 1.45
N ILE A 179 10.55 15.54 2.35
CA ILE A 179 11.74 16.23 2.88
C ILE A 179 12.53 15.35 3.85
N SER A 180 11.84 14.66 4.76
CA SER A 180 12.47 13.80 5.76
C SER A 180 12.68 12.37 5.26
N GLY A 181 12.03 12.00 4.16
CA GLY A 181 11.99 10.63 3.66
C GLY A 181 11.26 9.67 4.59
N GLN A 182 10.47 10.18 5.54
CA GLN A 182 9.76 9.36 6.51
C GLN A 182 8.53 8.72 5.84
N VAL A 183 8.42 7.40 5.98
CA VAL A 183 7.28 6.59 5.53
C VAL A 183 6.58 6.04 6.76
N ASN A 184 5.35 6.49 7.03
CA ASN A 184 4.49 5.98 8.09
C ASN A 184 3.34 5.17 7.49
N PHE A 185 2.85 4.17 8.22
CA PHE A 185 1.66 3.44 7.81
C PHE A 185 0.80 3.07 9.02
N TYR A 186 -0.52 3.10 8.85
CA TYR A 186 -1.49 2.76 9.89
C TYR A 186 -2.83 2.36 9.27
N LEU A 187 -3.75 1.86 10.10
CA LEU A 187 -5.14 1.65 9.71
C LEU A 187 -5.98 2.79 10.29
N GLU A 188 -6.89 3.32 9.48
CA GLU A 188 -7.89 4.33 9.87
C GLU A 188 -9.29 3.76 9.71
#